data_AF-A0A524NAK3-F1
#
_entry.id   AF-A0A524NAK3-F1
#
_cell.length_a   1.000
_cell.length_b   1.000
_cell.length_c   1.000
_cell.angle_alpha   90.00
_cell.angle_beta   90.00
_cell.angle_gamma   90.00
#
_symmetry.space_group_name_H-M   'P 1'
#
loop_
_entity.id
_entity.type
_entity.pdbx_description
1 polymer ?
#
loop_
_entity_poly.entity_id
_entity_poly.type
_entity_poly.pdbx_seq_one_letter_code
_entity_poly.pdbx_strand_id
1 'polypeptide(L)'
;RLSDVDEALVAAAAARHRNVVVAVMCGSAVLMPWVNSVSSTLVIWYPGVEGGGALADVLVGRSEPSGRLPFAVPTDPFTSPSSTATRRR
;
A
#
# COMPACT_ATOMS: atom_id res chain seq x y z
N ARG A 1 3.53 -7.13 -6.34
CA ARG A 1 2.32 -6.47 -6.88
C ARG A 1 1.11 -7.20 -6.30
N LEU A 2 -0.04 -6.53 -6.15
CA LEU A 2 -1.27 -7.20 -5.75
C LEU A 2 -1.80 -8.09 -6.89
N SER A 3 -2.77 -8.96 -6.58
CA SER A 3 -3.47 -9.72 -7.62
C SER A 3 -4.31 -8.76 -8.47
N ASP A 4 -4.59 -9.13 -9.72
CA ASP A 4 -5.42 -8.30 -10.61
C ASP A 4 -6.83 -8.10 -10.04
N VAL A 5 -7.35 -9.08 -9.29
CA VAL A 5 -8.65 -9.00 -8.62
C VAL A 5 -8.64 -7.94 -7.52
N ASP A 6 -7.59 -7.88 -6.71
CA ASP A 6 -7.47 -6.88 -5.65
C ASP A 6 -7.31 -5.48 -6.22
N GLU A 7 -6.52 -5.31 -7.29
CA GLU A 7 -6.37 -4.01 -7.96
C GLU A 7 -7.69 -3.54 -8.60
N ALA A 8 -8.45 -4.46 -9.20
CA ALA A 8 -9.78 -4.16 -9.74
C ALA A 8 -10.77 -3.76 -8.63
N LEU A 9 -10.71 -4.40 -7.47
CA LEU A 9 -11.53 -4.04 -6.30
C LEU A 9 -11.21 -2.62 -5.82
N VAL A 10 -9.93 -2.28 -5.69
CA VAL A 10 -9.50 -0.93 -5.29
C VAL A 10 -9.99 0.11 -6.30
N ALA A 11 -9.82 -0.16 -7.60
CA ALA A 11 -10.28 0.75 -8.65
C ALA A 11 -11.80 0.95 -8.62
N ALA A 12 -12.57 -0.13 -8.41
CA ALA A 12 -14.03 -0.06 -8.32
C ALA A 12 -14.49 0.74 -7.09
N ALA A 13 -13.83 0.57 -5.93
CA ALA A 13 -14.14 1.33 -4.73
C ALA A 13 -13.82 2.83 -4.91
N ALA A 14 -12.63 3.15 -5.42
CA ALA A 14 -12.18 4.52 -5.68
C ALA A 14 -13.08 5.27 -6.69
N ALA A 15 -13.62 4.56 -7.68
CA ALA A 15 -14.55 5.13 -8.65
C ALA A 15 -15.91 5.51 -8.02
N ARG A 16 -16.31 4.85 -6.94
CA ARG A 16 -17.60 5.08 -6.27
C ARG A 16 -17.52 6.10 -5.14
N HIS A 17 -16.38 6.22 -4.48
CA HIS A 17 -16.24 7.08 -3.32
C HIS A 17 -14.84 7.69 -3.23
N ARG A 18 -14.77 8.97 -2.84
CA ARG A 18 -13.49 9.68 -2.68
C ARG A 18 -12.76 9.24 -1.41
N ASN A 19 -13.49 8.96 -0.34
CA ASN A 19 -12.92 8.58 0.97
C ASN A 19 -12.74 7.06 1.05
N VAL A 20 -11.82 6.52 0.26
CA VAL A 20 -11.41 5.11 0.32
C VAL A 20 -10.03 5.03 0.98
N VAL A 21 -9.91 4.17 1.99
CA VAL A 21 -8.64 3.86 2.67
C VAL A 21 -8.28 2.41 2.37
N VAL A 22 -7.04 2.17 1.95
CA VAL A 22 -6.55 0.81 1.66
C VAL A 22 -5.47 0.43 2.67
N ALA A 23 -5.69 -0.66 3.40
CA ALA A 23 -4.69 -1.27 4.28
C ALA A 23 -4.01 -2.45 3.55
N VAL A 24 -2.71 -2.34 3.31
CA VAL A 24 -1.91 -3.32 2.59
C VAL A 24 -1.11 -4.16 3.59
N MET A 25 -1.41 -5.46 3.62
CA MET A 25 -0.70 -6.47 4.39
C MET A 25 0.40 -7.09 3.51
N CYS A 26 1.65 -6.68 3.70
CA CYS A 26 2.77 -7.19 2.90
C CYS A 26 4.08 -7.23 3.70
N GLY A 27 4.98 -8.15 3.33
CA GLY A 27 6.31 -8.29 3.93
C GLY A 27 7.44 -7.61 3.14
N SER A 28 7.14 -7.06 1.96
CA SER A 28 8.10 -6.43 1.07
C SER A 28 7.43 -5.31 0.28
N ALA A 29 8.22 -4.57 -0.51
CA ALA A 29 7.69 -3.51 -1.36
C ALA A 29 6.68 -4.05 -2.38
N VAL A 30 5.49 -3.46 -2.41
CA VAL A 30 4.42 -3.78 -3.36
C VAL A 30 4.24 -2.60 -4.29
N LEU A 31 4.24 -2.85 -5.60
CA LEU A 31 3.83 -1.86 -6.60
C LEU A 31 2.35 -1.53 -6.42
N MET A 32 2.04 -0.25 -6.31
CA MET A 32 0.69 0.28 -6.07
C MET A 32 0.34 1.33 -7.13
N PRO A 33 0.09 0.96 -8.39
CA PRO A 33 -0.24 1.91 -9.46
C PRO A 33 -1.50 2.74 -9.16
N TRP A 34 -2.38 2.21 -8.29
CA TRP A 34 -3.61 2.84 -7.83
C TRP A 34 -3.42 3.78 -6.62
N VAL A 35 -2.22 3.96 -6.07
CA VAL A 35 -2.01 4.69 -4.80
C VAL A 35 -2.60 6.12 -4.80
N ASN A 36 -2.63 6.77 -5.97
CA ASN A 36 -3.17 8.13 -6.13
C ASN A 36 -4.68 8.18 -6.37
N SER A 37 -5.38 7.05 -6.51
CA SER A 37 -6.84 7.01 -6.69
C SER A 37 -7.61 6.89 -5.38
N VAL A 38 -6.93 6.64 -4.26
CA VAL A 38 -7.51 6.47 -2.92
C VAL A 38 -7.13 7.63 -2.01
N SER A 39 -7.90 7.86 -0.94
CA SER A 39 -7.63 8.95 0.01
C SER A 39 -6.42 8.67 0.90
N SER A 40 -6.21 7.41 1.27
CA SER A 40 -5.09 7.03 2.15
C SER A 40 -4.70 5.57 1.96
N THR A 41 -3.41 5.29 2.16
CA THR A 41 -2.85 3.94 2.11
C THR A 41 -2.03 3.67 3.37
N LEU A 42 -2.26 2.52 4.01
CA LEU A 42 -1.57 2.08 5.22
C LEU A 42 -0.84 0.78 4.92
N VAL A 43 0.45 0.68 5.24
CA VAL A 43 1.15 -0.61 5.26
C VAL A 43 1.11 -1.14 6.69
N ILE A 44 0.39 -2.25 6.89
CA ILE A 44 0.12 -2.81 8.23
C ILE A 44 1.02 -3.99 8.59
N TRP A 45 1.93 -4.39 7.70
CA TRP A 45 2.83 -5.54 7.87
C TRP A 45 2.05 -6.81 8.22
N TYR A 46 2.51 -7.60 9.18
CA TYR A 46 1.79 -8.75 9.75
C TYR A 46 1.55 -8.48 11.24
N PRO A 47 0.46 -7.76 11.61
CA PRO A 47 0.35 -7.11 12.91
C PRO A 47 -0.07 -8.04 14.07
N GLY A 48 -0.12 -9.35 13.84
CA GLY A 48 -0.53 -10.33 14.85
C GLY A 48 -2.00 -10.21 15.25
N VAL A 49 -2.36 -10.80 16.39
CA VAL A 49 -3.75 -10.92 16.86
C VAL A 49 -4.35 -9.58 17.29
N GLU A 50 -3.53 -8.67 17.84
CA GLU A 50 -3.96 -7.33 18.24
C GLU A 50 -4.03 -6.34 17.08
N GLY A 51 -3.65 -6.77 15.87
CA GLY A 51 -3.53 -5.91 14.70
C GLY A 51 -4.84 -5.25 14.26
N GLY A 52 -5.97 -5.94 14.47
CA GLY A 52 -7.29 -5.37 14.18
C GLY A 52 -7.62 -4.18 15.08
N GLY A 53 -7.36 -4.30 16.39
CA GLY A 53 -7.55 -3.21 17.35
C GLY A 53 -6.59 -2.05 17.08
N ALA A 54 -5.31 -2.35 16.86
CA ALA A 54 -4.30 -1.34 16.54
C ALA A 54 -4.64 -0.56 15.26
N LEU A 55 -5.13 -1.24 14.21
CA LEU A 55 -5.57 -0.58 12.99
C LEU A 55 -6.79 0.32 13.24
N ALA A 56 -7.77 -0.15 14.03
CA ALA A 56 -8.95 0.66 14.36
C ALA A 56 -8.56 1.94 15.10
N ASP A 57 -7.68 1.85 16.11
CA ASP A 57 -7.22 3.01 16.88
C ASP A 57 -6.52 4.06 16.00
N VAL A 58 -5.75 3.64 15.00
CA VAL A 58 -5.16 4.54 14.00
C VAL A 58 -6.23 5.19 13.11
N LEU A 59 -7.17 4.39 12.59
CA LEU A 59 -8.21 4.88 11.69
C LEU A 59 -9.16 5.89 12.36
N VAL A 60 -9.41 5.74 13.67
CA VAL A 60 -10.24 6.67 14.45
C VAL A 60 -9.44 7.79 15.14
N GLY A 61 -8.12 7.85 14.92
CA GLY A 61 -7.26 8.89 15.46
C GLY A 61 -6.99 8.80 16.97
N ARG A 62 -7.20 7.64 17.60
CA ARG A 62 -6.78 7.39 18.98
C ARG A 62 -5.28 7.17 19.10
N SER A 63 -4.63 6.73 18.03
CA SER A 63 -3.19 6.56 17.92
C SER A 63 -2.68 7.17 16.60
N GLU A 64 -1.56 7.88 16.65
CA GLU A 64 -0.95 8.50 15.47
C GLU A 64 -0.13 7.48 14.66
N PRO A 65 -0.27 7.42 13.32
CA PRO A 65 0.56 6.58 12.46
C PRO A 65 2.03 7.07 12.43
N SER A 66 2.82 6.65 13.42
CA SER A 66 4.23 7.07 13.60
C SER A 66 5.27 6.19 12.90
N GLY A 67 4.86 5.10 12.26
CA GLY A 67 5.74 4.19 11.55
C GLY A 67 6.51 4.85 10.40
N ARG A 68 7.67 4.27 10.04
CA ARG A 68 8.48 4.67 8.88
C ARG A 68 8.85 3.45 8.07
N LEU A 69 8.87 3.59 6.75
CA LEU A 69 9.27 2.52 5.86
C LEU A 69 10.79 2.29 5.98
N PRO A 70 11.25 1.03 6.16
CA PRO A 70 12.68 0.71 6.22
C PRO A 70 13.31 0.61 4.82
N PHE A 71 12.53 0.77 3.75
CA PHE A 71 12.96 0.69 2.36
C PHE A 71 12.23 1.71 1.49
N ALA A 72 12.80 1.98 0.31
CA ALA A 72 12.13 2.76 -0.73
C ALA A 72 11.10 1.88 -1.47
N VAL A 73 9.90 2.41 -1.70
CA VAL A 73 8.88 1.76 -2.53
C VAL A 73 9.07 2.21 -3.97
N PRO A 74 9.29 1.29 -4.93
CA PRO A 74 9.46 1.64 -6.33
C PRO A 74 8.13 2.10 -6.93
N THR A 75 8.17 3.12 -7.80
CA THR A 75 7.01 3.59 -8.57
C THR A 75 6.73 2.72 -9.79
N ASP A 76 7.77 2.08 -10.32
CA ASP A 76 7.71 1.17 -11.46
C ASP A 76 8.69 -0.01 -11.24
N PRO A 77 8.49 -1.13 -11.94
CA PRO A 77 9.35 -2.32 -11.78
C PRO A 77 10.84 -2.08 -12.07
N PHE A 78 11.18 -1.10 -12.91
CA PHE A 78 12.52 -0.83 -13.43
C PHE A 78 13.31 0.19 -12.59
N THR A 79 12.65 0.86 -11.64
CA THR A 79 13.30 1.80 -10.70
C THR A 79 13.86 1.08 -9.46
N SER A 80 13.71 -0.24 -9.35
CA SER A 80 14.29 -1.02 -8.25
C SER A 80 15.81 -1.24 -8.45
N PRO A 81 16.66 -1.13 -7.41
CA PRO A 81 18.12 -1.24 -7.56
C PRO A 81 18.58 -2.59 -8.13
N SER A 82 17.81 -3.64 -7.92
CA SER A 82 18.06 -4.99 -8.44
C SER A 82 17.58 -5.17 -9.88
N SER A 83 16.72 -4.29 -10.39
CA SER A 83 16.33 -4.32 -11.79
C SER A 83 17.45 -3.71 -12.63
N THR A 84 18.38 -4.56 -13.08
CA THR A 84 19.35 -4.20 -14.10
C THR A 84 18.59 -3.92 -15.39
N ALA A 85 18.18 -2.67 -15.59
CA ALA A 85 17.67 -2.20 -16.87
C ALA A 85 18.84 -2.17 -17.85
N THR A 86 19.02 -3.25 -18.62
CA THR A 86 19.75 -3.18 -19.89
C THR A 86 18.98 -2.24 -20.79
N ARG A 87 19.28 -0.94 -20.69
CA ARG A 87 18.73 0.10 -21.54
C ARG A 87 19.38 -0.05 -22.91
N ARG A 88 18.82 -0.92 -23.77
CA ARG A 88 19.15 -0.94 -25.20
C ARG A 88 18.78 0.44 -25.76
N ARG A 89 19.80 1.13 -26.27
CA ARG A 89 19.67 2.33 -27.09
C ARG A 89 18.97 2.02 -28.40
#